data_AF-A0A176TAN3-F1
#
_entry.id   AF-A0A176TAN3-F1
#
_cell.length_a   1.000
_cell.length_b   1.000
_cell.length_c   1.000
_cell.angle_alpha   90.00
_cell.angle_beta   90.00
_cell.angle_gamma   90.00
#
_symmetry.space_group_name_H-M   'P 1'
#
loop_
_entity.id
_entity.type
_entity.pdbx_description
1 polymer ?
#
loop_
_entity_poly.entity_id
_entity_poly.type
_entity_poly.pdbx_seq_one_letter_code
_entity_poly.pdbx_strand_id
1 'polypeptide(L)'
;MLTILGVTSKKEFSYIAGLIIRLVVTGIILFSGPISGGSFNPARSLAPAIVSGNFIALWVYITAPTLGAIVAMLIWNSFNKTE
;
A
#
# COMPACT_ATOMS: atom_id res chain seq x y z
N MET A 1 0.15 -3.52 -1.55
CA MET A 1 1.39 -4.23 -1.90
C MET A 1 1.14 -5.44 -2.80
N LEU A 2 0.20 -6.34 -2.47
CA LEU A 2 -0.05 -7.55 -3.28
C LEU A 2 -0.34 -7.26 -4.76
N THR A 3 -1.19 -6.28 -5.07
CA THR A 3 -1.47 -5.85 -6.45
C THR A 3 -0.21 -5.43 -7.21
N ILE A 4 0.73 -4.77 -6.54
CA ILE A 4 1.99 -4.34 -7.15
C ILE A 4 2.79 -5.58 -7.54
N LEU A 5 3.01 -6.51 -6.60
CA LEU A 5 3.72 -7.76 -6.86
C LEU A 5 3.09 -8.54 -8.02
N GLY A 6 1.76 -8.64 -8.04
CA GLY A 6 1.01 -9.30 -9.10
C GLY A 6 1.23 -8.67 -10.48
N VAL A 7 1.04 -7.36 -10.60
CA VAL A 7 1.11 -6.69 -11.91
C VAL A 7 2.54 -6.49 -12.41
N THR A 8 3.53 -6.49 -11.51
CA THR A 8 4.95 -6.37 -11.88
C THR A 8 5.64 -7.71 -12.09
N SER A 9 4.95 -8.83 -11.83
CA SER A 9 5.51 -10.18 -11.98
C SER A 9 5.88 -10.53 -13.42
N LYS A 10 5.12 -10.03 -14.40
CA LYS A 10 5.34 -10.26 -15.83
C LYS A 10 5.55 -8.95 -16.56
N LYS A 11 6.58 -8.88 -17.43
CA LYS A 11 6.88 -7.69 -18.24
C LYS A 11 5.72 -7.28 -19.15
N GLU A 12 4.92 -8.25 -19.59
CA GLU A 12 3.75 -8.02 -20.44
C GLU A 12 2.75 -7.04 -19.83
N PHE A 13 2.63 -6.97 -18.49
CA PHE A 13 1.70 -6.06 -17.83
C PHE A 13 2.32 -4.70 -17.46
N SER A 14 3.60 -4.46 -17.79
CA SER A 14 4.32 -3.25 -17.37
C SER A 14 3.66 -1.96 -17.87
N TYR A 15 3.10 -1.96 -19.08
CA TYR A 15 2.45 -0.78 -19.67
C TYR A 15 1.11 -0.41 -19.02
N ILE A 16 0.40 -1.36 -18.40
CA ILE A 16 -0.85 -1.12 -17.66
C ILE A 16 -0.67 -1.07 -16.13
N ALA A 17 0.51 -1.45 -15.63
CA ALA A 17 0.79 -1.57 -14.20
C ALA A 17 0.44 -0.29 -13.43
N GLY A 18 0.84 0.87 -13.95
CA GLY A 18 0.56 2.16 -13.31
C GLY A 18 -0.95 2.45 -13.17
N LEU A 19 -1.75 2.13 -14.19
CA LEU A 19 -3.20 2.33 -14.17
C LEU A 19 -3.86 1.41 -13.13
N ILE A 20 -3.52 0.13 -13.14
CA ILE A 20 -4.09 -0.87 -12.22
C ILE A 20 -3.77 -0.50 -10.77
N ILE A 21 -2.50 -0.16 -10.48
CA ILE A 21 -2.09 0.23 -9.12
C ILE A 21 -2.88 1.44 -8.64
N ARG A 22 -3.04 2.47 -9.48
CA ARG A 22 -3.78 3.69 -9.11
C ARG A 22 -5.27 3.46 -8.91
N LEU A 23 -5.91 2.63 -9.75
CA LEU A 23 -7.32 2.29 -9.59
C LEU A 23 -7.58 1.55 -8.28
N VAL A 24 -6.73 0.58 -7.95
CA VAL A 24 -6.83 -0.14 -6.67
C VAL A 24 -6.60 0.79 -5.49
N VAL A 25 -5.57 1.64 -5.53
CA VAL A 25 -5.30 2.64 -4.49
C VAL A 25 -6.48 3.61 -4.34
N THR A 26 -7.08 4.05 -5.43
CA THR A 26 -8.27 4.93 -5.39
C THR A 26 -9.44 4.23 -4.72
N GLY A 27 -9.74 2.98 -5.08
CA GLY A 27 -10.83 2.21 -4.48
C GLY A 27 -10.66 2.04 -2.96
N ILE A 28 -9.46 1.67 -2.50
CA ILE A 28 -9.21 1.51 -1.06
C ILE A 28 -9.26 2.85 -0.31
N ILE A 29 -8.86 3.96 -0.93
CA ILE A 29 -8.97 5.30 -0.32
C ILE A 29 -10.43 5.73 -0.22
N LEU A 30 -11.24 5.50 -1.26
CA LEU A 30 -12.67 5.83 -1.22
C LEU A 30 -13.38 5.07 -0.10
N PHE A 31 -13.01 3.82 0.14
CA PHE A 31 -13.56 3.02 1.22
C PHE A 31 -13.03 3.43 2.62
N SER A 32 -11.71 3.58 2.76
CA SER A 32 -11.06 3.79 4.07
C SER A 32 -10.92 5.25 4.48
N GLY A 33 -11.13 6.20 3.57
CA GLY A 33 -10.99 7.64 3.80
C GLY A 33 -11.77 8.12 5.03
N PRO A 34 -13.06 7.78 5.19
CA PRO A 34 -13.84 8.15 6.37
C PRO A 34 -13.39 7.49 7.68
N ILE A 35 -12.64 6.38 7.61
CA ILE A 35 -12.23 5.58 8.78
C ILE A 35 -10.86 6.03 9.29
N SER A 36 -9.89 6.23 8.39
CA SER A 36 -8.49 6.50 8.76
C SER A 36 -7.80 7.54 7.86
N GLY A 37 -8.54 8.27 7.02
CA GLY A 37 -7.95 9.23 6.08
C GLY A 37 -7.22 8.59 4.89
N GLY A 38 -7.23 7.26 4.77
CA GLY A 38 -6.79 6.53 3.57
C GLY A 38 -5.31 6.72 3.20
N SER A 39 -4.38 6.73 4.15
CA SER A 39 -2.96 6.99 3.84
C SER A 39 -2.23 5.84 3.16
N PHE A 40 -2.25 4.64 3.77
CA PHE A 40 -1.57 3.42 3.30
C PHE A 40 -0.06 3.55 3.00
N ASN A 41 0.58 4.68 3.30
CA ASN A 41 1.97 4.96 2.98
C ASN A 41 2.62 5.76 4.12
N PRO A 42 3.65 5.20 4.79
CA PRO A 42 4.33 5.86 5.91
C PRO A 42 4.85 7.26 5.57
N ALA A 43 5.45 7.47 4.39
CA ALA A 43 5.96 8.77 3.96
C ALA A 43 4.83 9.79 3.74
N ARG A 44 3.68 9.34 3.20
CA ARG A 44 2.48 10.18 3.02
C ARG A 44 1.82 10.58 4.34
N SER A 45 1.98 9.78 5.40
CA SER A 45 1.54 10.14 6.76
C SER A 45 2.55 10.99 7.51
N LEU A 46 3.84 10.80 7.25
CA LEU A 46 4.91 11.54 7.93
C LEU A 46 4.89 13.02 7.57
N ALA A 47 4.69 13.37 6.30
CA ALA A 47 4.73 14.77 5.86
C ALA A 47 3.68 15.66 6.57
N PRO A 48 2.38 15.31 6.64
CA PRO A 48 1.40 16.08 7.41
C PRO A 48 1.69 16.08 8.92
N ALA A 49 2.25 15.00 9.48
CA ALA A 49 2.60 14.94 10.91
C ALA A 49 3.70 15.94 11.25
N ILE A 50 4.72 16.09 10.39
CA ILE A 50 5.78 17.10 10.54
C ILE A 50 5.21 18.50 10.42
N VAL A 51 4.38 18.77 9.40
CA VAL A 51 3.83 20.11 9.15
C VAL A 51 2.86 20.55 10.24
N SER A 52 2.05 19.63 10.77
CA SER A 52 1.07 19.92 11.83
C SER A 52 1.66 19.82 13.25
N GLY A 53 2.86 19.24 13.41
CA GLY A 53 3.43 18.91 14.70
C GLY A 53 2.69 17.78 15.45
N ASN A 54 1.72 17.11 14.83
CA ASN A 54 0.92 16.07 15.46
C ASN A 54 1.41 14.67 15.06
N PHE A 55 2.01 13.97 16.02
CA PHE A 55 2.57 12.63 15.85
C PHE A 55 1.78 11.54 16.57
N ILE A 56 0.68 11.88 17.25
CA ILE A 56 -0.02 10.99 18.19
C ILE A 56 -0.40 9.66 17.53
N ALA A 57 -0.94 9.72 16.32
CA ALA A 57 -1.38 8.53 15.58
C ALA A 57 -0.37 8.03 14.54
N LEU A 58 0.78 8.70 14.36
CA LEU A 58 1.72 8.42 13.26
C LEU A 58 2.21 6.97 13.30
N TRP A 59 2.43 6.42 14.50
CA TRP A 59 2.93 5.05 14.66
C TRP A 59 2.04 4.02 13.96
N VAL A 60 0.70 4.15 14.01
CA VAL A 60 -0.23 3.24 13.33
C VAL A 60 -0.04 3.31 11.82
N TYR A 61 0.16 4.50 11.28
CA TYR A 61 0.38 4.71 9.86
C TYR A 61 1.77 4.28 9.37
N ILE A 62 2.69 3.94 10.28
CA ILE A 62 3.97 3.32 9.95
C ILE A 62 3.84 1.80 10.08
N THR A 63 3.36 1.31 11.23
CA THR A 63 3.31 -0.12 11.54
C THR A 63 2.30 -0.86 10.68
N ALA A 64 1.07 -0.34 10.50
CA ALA A 64 0.03 -1.05 9.77
C ALA A 64 0.36 -1.24 8.27
N PRO A 65 0.82 -0.22 7.51
CA PRO A 65 1.24 -0.44 6.13
C PRO A 65 2.44 -1.38 6.00
N THR A 66 3.38 -1.32 6.94
CA THR A 66 4.57 -2.19 6.93
C THR A 66 4.18 -3.65 7.16
N LEU A 67 3.34 -3.92 8.16
CA LEU A 67 2.81 -5.27 8.41
C LEU A 67 1.99 -5.77 7.22
N GLY A 68 1.14 -4.92 6.63
CA GLY A 68 0.40 -5.26 5.41
C GLY A 68 1.30 -5.60 4.22
N ALA A 69 2.44 -4.92 4.07
CA ALA A 69 3.43 -5.24 3.04
C ALA A 69 4.12 -6.58 3.29
N ILE A 70 4.48 -6.89 4.55
CA ILE A 70 5.04 -8.18 4.94
C ILE A 70 4.05 -9.31 4.64
N VAL A 71 2.79 -9.16 5.06
CA VAL A 71 1.74 -10.16 4.80
C VAL A 71 1.54 -10.36 3.30
N ALA A 72 1.50 -9.28 2.51
CA ALA A 72 1.39 -9.38 1.06
C ALA A 72 2.57 -10.13 0.42
N MET A 73 3.79 -9.92 0.91
CA MET A 73 4.97 -10.65 0.45
C MET A 73 4.87 -12.14 0.80
N LEU A 74 4.49 -12.48 2.03
CA LEU A 74 4.31 -13.87 2.45
C LEU A 74 3.26 -14.60 1.61
N ILE A 75 2.12 -13.94 1.36
CA ILE A 75 1.06 -14.44 0.47
C ILE A 75 1.62 -14.66 -0.93
N TRP A 76 2.27 -13.65 -1.51
CA TRP A 76 2.86 -13.74 -2.84
C TRP A 76 3.86 -14.90 -2.95
N ASN A 77 4.76 -15.04 -1.98
CA ASN A 77 5.74 -16.11 -1.95
C ASN A 77 5.10 -17.49 -1.81
N SER A 78 3.98 -17.63 -1.08
CA SER A 78 3.28 -18.91 -0.95
C SER A 78 2.65 -19.37 -2.27
N PHE A 79 2.17 -18.45 -3.10
CA PHE A 79 1.53 -18.78 -4.39
C PHE A 79 2.52 -18.88 -5.55
N ASN A 80 3.67 -18.20 -5.48
CA ASN A 80 4.67 -18.17 -6.55
C ASN A 80 5.93 -19.00 -6.22
N LYS A 81 5.89 -19.83 -5.18
CA LYS A 81 6.99 -20.74 -4.79
C LYS A 81 7.13 -21.97 -5.71
N THR A 82 6.30 -22.08 -6.73
CA THR A 82 6.11 -23.29 -7.55
C THR A 82 6.75 -23.22 -8.93
N GLU A 83 7.60 -22.22 -9.20
CA GLU A 83 8.53 -22.22 -10.34
C GLU A 83 9.98 -22.33 -9.89
#